data_AF-A0A2M6YKJ9-F1
#
_entry.id   AF-A0A2M6YKJ9-F1
#
_cell.length_a   1.000
_cell.length_b   1.000
_cell.length_c   1.000
_cell.angle_alpha   90.00
_cell.angle_beta   90.00
_cell.angle_gamma   90.00
#
_symmetry.space_group_name_H-M   'P 1'
#
loop_
_entity.id
_entity.type
_entity.pdbx_description
1 polymer ?
#
loop_
_entity_poly.entity_id
_entity_poly.type
_entity_poly.pdbx_seq_one_letter_code
_entity_poly.pdbx_strand_id
1 'polypeptide(L)'
;MQLDALDQIAAKAFEGYLVRKDLVRQFKGQYPVPTYVAEFLLGRYCASVDETEIQEGLAIVQRQLASRTVRAGEEELFKARAKEQGRV
;
A
#
# COMPACT_ATOMS: atom_id res chain seq x y z
N MET A 1 17.47 5.91 6.38
CA MET A 1 17.94 6.77 5.27
C MET A 1 17.97 8.20 5.80
N GLN A 2 18.92 9.03 5.38
CA GLN A 2 18.99 10.43 5.80
C GLN A 2 18.36 11.30 4.71
N LEU A 3 17.38 12.13 5.07
CA LEU A 3 16.73 13.07 4.16
C LEU A 3 17.70 14.18 3.81
N ASP A 4 17.88 14.44 2.51
CA ASP A 4 18.70 15.56 2.06
C ASP A 4 17.96 16.91 2.20
N ALA A 5 18.59 18.01 1.79
CA ALA A 5 18.01 19.34 1.91
C ALA A 5 16.74 19.51 1.04
N LEU A 6 16.71 18.91 -0.16
CA LEU A 6 15.55 18.99 -1.04
C LEU A 6 14.39 18.15 -0.50
N ASP A 7 14.69 16.96 0.03
CA ASP A 7 13.71 16.09 0.68
C ASP A 7 13.04 16.83 1.85
N GLN A 8 13.83 17.51 2.69
CA GLN A 8 13.31 18.26 3.84
C GLN A 8 12.42 19.43 3.43
N ILE A 9 12.82 20.19 2.40
CA ILE A 9 12.01 21.29 1.87
C ILE A 9 10.69 20.75 1.29
N ALA A 10 10.75 19.69 0.50
CA ALA A 10 9.58 19.09 -0.12
C ALA A 10 8.62 18.49 0.94
N ALA A 11 9.15 17.75 1.92
CA ALA A 11 8.36 17.18 3.00
C ALA A 11 7.62 18.27 3.81
N LYS A 12 8.27 19.40 4.08
CA LYS A 12 7.66 20.53 4.77
C LYS A 12 6.59 21.24 3.94
N ALA A 13 6.77 21.34 2.63
CA ALA A 13 5.84 22.03 1.73
C ALA A 13 4.63 21.15 1.32
N PHE A 14 4.80 19.83 1.30
CA PHE A 14 3.84 18.86 0.76
C PHE A 14 3.51 17.74 1.75
N GLU A 15 3.44 18.06 3.04
CA GLU A 15 3.05 17.11 4.09
C GLU A 15 1.71 16.44 3.74
N GLY A 16 1.64 15.10 3.83
CA GLY A 16 0.46 14.33 3.42
C GLY A 16 0.25 14.16 1.91
N TYR A 17 1.09 14.78 1.07
CA TYR A 17 1.03 14.68 -0.40
C TYR A 17 2.31 14.10 -1.02
N LEU A 18 3.38 13.97 -0.24
CA LEU A 18 4.66 13.39 -0.67
C LEU A 18 4.78 11.94 -0.19
N VAL A 19 5.18 11.04 -1.10
CA VAL A 19 5.34 9.60 -0.81
C VAL A 19 6.69 9.13 -1.34
N ARG A 20 7.37 8.29 -0.56
CA ARG A 20 8.66 7.71 -0.96
C ARG A 20 8.47 6.69 -2.08
N LYS A 21 9.11 6.92 -3.23
CA LYS A 21 8.85 6.15 -4.47
C LYS A 21 9.33 4.70 -4.41
N ASP A 22 10.36 4.43 -3.61
CA ASP A 22 10.93 3.10 -3.43
C ASP A 22 9.94 2.10 -2.82
N LEU A 23 8.99 2.56 -2.00
CA LEU A 23 7.96 1.73 -1.36
C LEU A 23 7.15 0.91 -2.37
N VAL A 24 6.92 1.45 -3.57
CA VAL A 24 6.17 0.77 -4.65
C VAL A 24 6.86 -0.55 -5.06
N ARG A 25 8.19 -0.62 -4.96
CA ARG A 25 8.95 -1.83 -5.34
C ARG A 25 8.60 -3.03 -4.46
N GLN A 26 8.15 -2.80 -3.23
CA GLN A 26 7.74 -3.88 -2.32
C GLN A 26 6.44 -4.56 -2.80
N PHE A 27 5.59 -3.87 -3.58
CA PHE A 27 4.29 -4.41 -3.99
C PHE A 27 4.22 -4.79 -5.47
N LYS A 28 5.14 -4.27 -6.29
CA LYS A 28 5.16 -4.49 -7.74
C LYS A 28 5.27 -5.98 -8.06
N GLY A 29 4.26 -6.51 -8.75
CA GLY A 29 4.21 -7.92 -9.18
C GLY A 29 3.88 -8.91 -8.07
N GLN A 30 3.79 -8.49 -6.81
CA GLN A 30 3.41 -9.39 -5.71
C GLN A 30 1.91 -9.70 -5.73
N TYR A 31 1.07 -8.73 -6.06
CA TYR A 31 -0.39 -8.86 -6.07
C TYR A 31 -0.94 -8.77 -7.50
N PRO A 32 -2.08 -9.43 -7.81
CA PRO A 32 -2.69 -9.39 -9.14
C PRO A 32 -3.46 -8.07 -9.36
N VAL A 33 -2.80 -6.93 -9.17
CA VAL A 33 -3.33 -5.59 -9.42
C VAL A 33 -2.34 -4.77 -10.24
N PRO A 34 -2.81 -3.80 -11.04
CA PRO A 34 -1.93 -2.85 -11.70
C PRO A 34 -1.09 -2.05 -10.69
N THR A 35 0.14 -1.69 -11.07
CA THR A 35 1.07 -0.94 -10.21
C THR A 35 0.46 0.34 -9.66
N TYR A 36 -0.34 1.06 -10.45
CA TYR A 36 -0.96 2.33 -10.04
C TYR A 36 -1.92 2.17 -8.86
N VAL A 37 -2.50 0.98 -8.64
CA VAL A 37 -3.35 0.71 -7.48
C VAL A 37 -2.51 0.68 -6.21
N ALA A 38 -1.34 0.03 -6.24
CA ALA A 38 -0.40 0.05 -5.13
C ALA A 38 0.12 1.47 -4.88
N GLU A 39 0.42 2.23 -5.94
CA GLU A 39 0.82 3.63 -5.84
C GLU A 39 -0.26 4.49 -5.18
N PHE A 40 -1.54 4.30 -5.56
CA PHE A 40 -2.66 4.99 -4.93
C PHE A 40 -2.79 4.67 -3.44
N LEU A 41 -2.68 3.39 -3.06
CA LEU A 41 -2.78 2.98 -1.66
C LEU A 41 -1.61 3.50 -0.83
N LEU A 42 -0.38 3.45 -1.36
CA LEU A 42 0.80 4.05 -0.73
C LEU A 42 0.64 5.57 -0.61
N GLY A 43 0.05 6.22 -1.62
CA GLY A 43 -0.33 7.63 -1.58
C GLY A 43 -1.29 7.96 -0.44
N ARG A 44 -2.22 7.05 -0.16
CA ARG A 44 -3.23 7.25 0.88
C ARG A 44 -2.72 6.99 2.30
N TYR A 45 -1.83 6.01 2.47
CA TYR A 45 -1.44 5.50 3.80
C TYR A 45 0.02 5.74 4.17
N CYS A 46 0.88 6.12 3.23
CA CYS A 46 2.33 6.27 3.43
C CYS A 46 2.85 7.65 2.96
N ALA A 47 1.98 8.66 2.92
CA ALA A 47 2.36 10.03 2.57
C ALA A 47 3.03 10.77 3.75
N SER A 48 4.14 10.22 4.22
CA SER A 48 4.91 10.71 5.37
C SER A 48 6.40 10.50 5.15
N VAL A 49 7.21 11.17 5.96
CA VAL A 49 8.66 10.94 6.09
C VAL A 49 9.04 10.29 7.42
N ASP A 50 8.09 10.16 8.36
CA ASP A 50 8.28 9.42 9.59
C ASP A 50 8.25 7.91 9.29
N GLU A 51 9.32 7.21 9.67
CA GLU A 51 9.44 5.79 9.34
C GLU A 51 8.38 4.94 10.07
N THR A 52 7.95 5.32 11.28
CA THR A 52 6.91 4.61 12.04
C THR A 52 5.57 4.68 11.31
N GLU A 53 5.17 5.90 10.90
CA GLU A 53 3.93 6.11 10.14
C GLU A 53 3.97 5.36 8.80
N ILE A 54 5.12 5.37 8.12
CA ILE A 54 5.32 4.60 6.88
C ILE A 54 5.11 3.11 7.14
N GLN A 55 5.72 2.54 8.19
CA GLN A 55 5.58 1.11 8.50
C GLN A 55 4.13 0.72 8.83
N GLU A 56 3.41 1.55 9.60
CA GLU A 56 1.99 1.35 9.86
C GLU A 56 1.16 1.39 8.58
N GLY A 57 1.43 2.38 7.72
CA GLY A 57 0.81 2.51 6.41
C GLY A 57 1.04 1.28 5.52
N LEU A 58 2.28 0.80 5.46
CA LEU A 58 2.65 -0.41 4.69
C LEU A 58 1.86 -1.63 5.16
N ALA A 59 1.71 -1.82 6.48
CA ALA A 59 0.92 -2.92 7.04
C ALA A 59 -0.56 -2.83 6.62
N ILE A 60 -1.12 -1.62 6.57
CA ILE A 60 -2.49 -1.39 6.09
C ILE A 60 -2.59 -1.76 4.60
N VAL A 61 -1.67 -1.28 3.77
CA VAL A 61 -1.65 -1.56 2.33
C VAL A 61 -1.53 -3.07 2.07
N GLN A 62 -0.61 -3.74 2.74
CA GLN A 62 -0.40 -5.18 2.62
C GLN A 62 -1.67 -5.96 2.98
N ARG A 63 -2.30 -5.63 4.11
CA ARG A 63 -3.56 -6.26 4.53
C ARG A 63 -4.70 -6.01 3.52
N GLN A 64 -4.80 -4.81 2.96
CA GLN A 64 -5.85 -4.49 1.98
C GLN A 64 -5.65 -5.24 0.68
N LEU A 65 -4.43 -5.28 0.16
CA LEU A 65 -4.14 -6.04 -1.05
C LEU A 65 -4.38 -7.54 -0.82
N ALA A 66 -3.83 -8.12 0.25
CA ALA A 66 -4.00 -9.55 0.55
C ALA A 66 -5.47 -9.97 0.75
N SER A 67 -6.32 -9.10 1.31
CA SER A 67 -7.73 -9.44 1.57
C SER A 67 -8.67 -9.17 0.40
N ARG A 68 -8.28 -8.35 -0.58
CA ARG A 68 -9.16 -7.89 -1.67
C ARG A 68 -8.73 -8.35 -3.05
N THR A 69 -7.54 -8.91 -3.18
CA THR A 69 -7.07 -9.46 -4.46
C THR A 69 -7.29 -10.96 -4.50
N VAL A 70 -7.86 -11.45 -5.60
CA VAL A 70 -8.04 -12.88 -5.86
C VAL A 70 -7.03 -13.29 -6.93
N ARG A 71 -6.25 -14.34 -6.67
CA ARG A 71 -5.38 -14.93 -7.68
C ARG A 71 -6.15 -15.96 -8.50
N ALA A 72 -5.72 -16.17 -9.74
CA ALA A 72 -6.25 -17.23 -10.57
C ALA A 72 -6.09 -18.59 -9.86
N GLY A 73 -7.17 -19.35 -9.77
CA GLY A 73 -7.23 -20.63 -9.04
C GLY A 73 -7.65 -20.53 -7.57
N GLU A 74 -7.76 -19.32 -7.00
CA GLU A 74 -8.22 -19.12 -5.61
C GLU A 74 -9.69 -18.65 -5.53
N GLU A 75 -10.43 -18.66 -6.64
CA GLU A 75 -11.77 -18.07 -6.74
C GLU A 75 -12.78 -18.78 -5.83
N GLU A 76 -12.79 -20.12 -5.84
CA GLU A 76 -13.70 -20.91 -5.01
C GLU A 76 -13.38 -20.80 -3.52
N LEU A 77 -12.09 -20.75 -3.18
CA LEU A 77 -11.64 -20.51 -1.80
C LEU A 77 -12.09 -19.12 -1.31
N PHE A 78 -11.98 -18.11 -2.17
CA PHE A 78 -12.43 -16.76 -1.85
C PHE A 78 -13.95 -16.69 -1.64
N LYS A 79 -14.74 -17.34 -2.52
CA LYS A 79 -16.21 -17.44 -2.37
C LYS A 79 -16.61 -18.14 -1.07
N ALA A 80 -15.96 -19.25 -0.73
CA ALA A 80 -16.21 -19.98 0.51
C ALA A 80 -15.95 -19.11 1.75
N ARG A 81 -14.80 -18.43 1.80
CA ARG A 81 -14.46 -17.49 2.88
C ARG A 81 -15.44 -16.31 2.97
N ALA A 82 -15.87 -15.75 1.84
CA ALA A 82 -16.83 -14.64 1.82
C ALA A 82 -18.19 -15.06 2.39
N LYS A 83 -18.64 -16.28 2.05
CA LYS A 83 -19.88 -16.88 2.58
C LYS A 83 -19.81 -17.07 4.10
N GLU A 84 -18.70 -17.61 4.62
CA GLU A 84 -18.51 -17.81 6.07
C GLU A 84 -18.45 -16.48 6.84
N GLN A 85 -17.89 -15.44 6.24
CA GLN A 85 -17.73 -14.12 6.86
C GLN A 85 -18.98 -13.23 6.74
N GLY A 86 -20.07 -13.72 6.13
CA GLY A 86 -21.31 -12.96 5.96
C GLY A 86 -21.19 -11.74 5.02
N ARG A 87 -20.18 -11.72 4.15
CA ARG A 87 -19.99 -10.67 3.14
C ARG A 87 -20.52 -11.18 1.80
N VAL A 88 -21.84 -11.20 1.64
CA VAL A 88 -22.52 -11.48 0.37
C VAL A 88 -23.49 -10.35 0.08
#